data_AF-A0A974CR28-F1
#
_entry.id   AF-A0A974CR28-F1
#
_cell.length_a   1.000
_cell.length_b   1.000
_cell.length_c   1.000
_cell.angle_alpha   90.00
_cell.angle_beta   90.00
_cell.angle_gamma   90.00
#
_symmetry.space_group_name_H-M   'P 1'
#
loop_
_entity.id
_entity.type
_entity.pdbx_description
1 polymer ?
#
loop_
_entity_poly.entity_id
_entity_poly.type
_entity_poly.pdbx_seq_one_letter_code
_entity_poly.pdbx_strand_id
1 'polypeptide(L)' 'TGKEGVLKEAGIPVIENKLCNSPEYLNGRVTDRELCAGVIQGGVDSCQ' A
#
# COMPACT_ATOMS: atom_id res chain seq x y z
N THR A 1 -2.26 20.87 7.42
CA THR A 1 -3.54 20.17 7.67
C THR A 1 -4.52 20.57 6.58
N GLY A 2 -4.73 19.72 5.57
CA GLY A 2 -5.59 20.03 4.42
C GLY A 2 -7.08 19.91 4.75
N LYS A 3 -7.89 20.90 4.32
CA LYS A 3 -9.35 20.94 4.49
C LYS A 3 -10.03 19.75 3.79
N GLU A 4 -11.14 19.28 4.36
CA GLU A 4 -12.00 18.27 3.76
C GLU A 4 -12.62 18.79 2.43
N GLY A 5 -12.79 17.89 1.46
CA GLY A 5 -13.33 18.22 0.13
C GLY A 5 -12.31 18.66 -0.92
N VAL A 6 -11.00 18.63 -0.61
CA VAL A 6 -9.92 18.89 -1.58
C VAL A 6 -9.19 17.58 -1.88
N LEU A 7 -8.89 17.34 -3.16
CA LEU A 7 -8.11 16.18 -3.60
C LEU A 7 -6.73 16.18 -2.92
N LYS A 8 -6.33 15.01 -2.41
CA LYS A 8 -5.04 14.79 -1.77
C LYS A 8 -4.23 13.79 -2.58
N GLU A 9 -2.92 13.87 -2.48
CA GLU A 9 -1.98 12.93 -3.10
C GLU A 9 -1.03 12.37 -2.05
N ALA A 10 -0.54 11.15 -2.30
CA ALA A 10 0.43 10.45 -1.48
C ALA A 10 1.39 9.69 -2.39
N GLY A 11 2.69 9.94 -2.24
CA GLY A 11 3.73 9.16 -2.90
C GLY A 11 4.05 7.91 -2.08
N ILE A 12 3.77 6.73 -2.64
CA ILE A 12 4.10 5.44 -2.02
C ILE A 12 4.87 4.56 -3.03
N PRO A 13 5.86 3.76 -2.58
CA PRO A 13 6.58 2.87 -3.47
C PRO A 13 5.73 1.65 -3.84
N VAL A 14 5.95 1.14 -5.04
CA VAL A 14 5.44 -0.17 -5.46
C VAL A 14 6.29 -1.27 -4.82
N ILE A 15 5.64 -2.30 -4.31
CA ILE A 15 6.28 -3.47 -3.70
C ILE A 15 6.05 -4.68 -4.61
N GLU A 16 7.09 -5.49 -4.81
CA GLU A 16 6.96 -6.74 -5.57
C GLU A 16 5.94 -7.70 -4.92
N ASN A 17 5.08 -8.30 -5.73
CA ASN A 17 4.07 -9.26 -5.25
C ASN A 17 4.69 -10.44 -4.49
N LYS A 18 5.92 -10.84 -4.83
CA LYS A 18 6.64 -11.89 -4.08
C LYS A 18 6.89 -11.51 -2.63
N LEU A 19 7.27 -10.25 -2.37
CA LEU A 19 7.49 -9.76 -1.02
C LEU A 19 6.15 -9.58 -0.29
N CYS A 20 5.15 -8.99 -0.94
CA CYS A 20 3.83 -8.85 -0.30
C CYS A 20 3.14 -10.18 0.00
N ASN A 21 3.41 -11.22 -0.80
CA ASN A 21 2.91 -12.56 -0.54
C ASN A 21 3.74 -13.34 0.49
N SER A 22 4.79 -12.76 1.09
CA SER A 22 5.49 -13.44 2.17
C SER A 22 4.56 -13.65 3.37
N PRO A 23 4.81 -14.69 4.20
CA PRO A 23 3.97 -15.01 5.35
C PRO A 23 3.81 -13.85 6.36
N GLU A 24 4.80 -12.95 6.40
CA GLU A 24 4.85 -11.81 7.31
C GLU A 24 3.91 -10.66 6.91
N TYR A 25 3.43 -10.64 5.66
CA TYR A 25 2.52 -9.59 5.15
C TYR A 25 1.17 -10.16 4.75
N LEU A 26 0.92 -10.37 3.45
CA LEU A 26 -0.39 -10.77 2.93
C LEU A 26 -0.50 -12.29 2.69
N ASN A 27 0.55 -13.06 2.96
CA ASN A 27 0.55 -14.53 3.00
C ASN A 27 -0.16 -15.16 1.79
N GLY A 28 0.34 -14.87 0.58
CA GLY A 28 -0.16 -15.45 -0.67
C GLY A 28 -1.48 -14.91 -1.19
N ARG A 29 -2.05 -13.84 -0.61
CA ARG A 29 -3.35 -13.29 -1.04
C ARG A 29 -3.31 -12.47 -2.33
N VAL A 30 -2.15 -11.91 -2.69
CA VAL A 30 -2.01 -11.04 -3.88
C VAL A 30 -1.86 -11.91 -5.12
N THR A 31 -2.76 -11.71 -6.08
CA THR A 31 -2.79 -12.40 -7.38
C THR A 31 -2.02 -11.63 -8.46
N ASP A 32 -1.81 -12.26 -9.62
CA ASP A 32 -1.09 -11.64 -10.75
C ASP A 32 -1.78 -10.41 -11.36
N ARG A 33 -3.05 -10.16 -10.99
CA ARG A 33 -3.83 -9.00 -11.44
C ARG A 33 -3.90 -7.88 -10.41
N GLU A 34 -3.20 -8.04 -9.29
CA GLU A 34 -3.14 -7.09 -8.20
C GLU A 34 -1.73 -6.52 -8.05
N LEU A 35 -1.65 -5.31 -7.50
CA LEU A 35 -0.40 -4.61 -7.22
C LEU A 35 -0.33 -4.23 -5.76
N CYS A 36 0.82 -4.45 -5.15
CA CYS A 36 1.09 -4.02 -3.78
C CYS A 36 1.84 -2.68 -3.77
N ALA A 37 1.38 -1.73 -2.96
CA ALA A 37 2.05 -0.43 -2.80
C ALA A 37 1.92 0.04 -1.35
N GLY A 38 3.00 0.59 -0.78
CA GLY A 38 3.01 1.06 0.60
C GLY A 38 4.41 1.08 1.21
N VAL A 39 4.51 1.55 2.46
CA VAL A 39 5.77 1.56 3.21
C VAL A 39 5.74 0.41 4.22
N ILE A 40 6.66 -0.55 4.06
CA ILE A 40 6.70 -1.78 4.86
C ILE A 40 6.88 -1.52 6.37
N GLN A 41 7.56 -0.42 6.73
CA GLN A 41 7.76 -0.01 8.13
C GLN A 41 6.55 0.75 8.73
N GLY A 42 5.42 0.81 8.02
CA GLY A 42 4.30 1.70 8.34
C GLY A 42 4.57 3.15 7.90
N GLY A 43 3.54 3.99 7.89
CA GLY A 43 3.65 5.39 7.46
C GLY A 43 2.39 5.95 6.81
N VAL A 44 2.55 6.58 5.64
CA VAL A 44 1.47 7.22 4.88
C VAL A 44 0.37 6.19 4.59
N ASP A 45 -0.78 6.38 5.21
CA ASP A 45 -1.94 5.51 5.13
C ASP A 45 -3.13 6.32 4.59
N SER A 46 -3.85 5.75 3.63
CA SER A 46 -5.02 6.37 2.99
C SER A 46 -6.34 5.83 3.55
N CYS A 47 -6.34 5.44 4.83
CA CYS A 47 -7.56 5.02 5.50
C CYS A 47 -8.64 6.10 5.48
N GLN A 48 -9.91 5.64 5.52
CA GLN A 48 -11.12 6.47 5.52
C GLN A 48 -11.29 7.28 6.80
#